data_AF-A0A087D415-F1
#
_entry.id   AF-A0A087D415-F1
#
_cell.length_a   1.000
_cell.length_b   1.000
_cell.length_c   1.000
_cell.angle_alpha   90.00
_cell.angle_beta   90.00
_cell.angle_gamma   90.00
#
_symmetry.space_group_name_H-M   'P 1'
#
loop_
_entity.id
_entity.type
_entity.pdbx_description
1 polymer ?
#
loop_
_entity_poly.entity_id
_entity_poly.type
_entity_poly.pdbx_seq_one_letter_code
_entity_poly.pdbx_strand_id
1 'polypeptide(L)'
;MADEQPTATPETQQAAAQQPEQAKPQETARSYSEEDVNRIVKERLARERAKHSDYDDMKRKAGEADTLQSELEKSRAETEDLRTKVAQAEHEKQLAGIRSTIASKYGIGDPTVLAVGDDEEQIDAYAQKLMKTFRPYDRLDQARSKEASGKAPVDPAKDFKRAMAEAGY
;
A
#
# COMPACT_ATOMS: atom_id res chain seq x y z
N MET A 1 28.32 75.14 81.62
CA MET A 1 28.95 73.84 81.30
C MET A 1 28.65 72.96 82.50
N ALA A 2 27.57 72.19 82.44
CA ALA A 2 27.56 70.78 81.99
C ALA A 2 28.39 69.92 82.95
N ASP A 3 27.91 68.84 83.55
CA ASP A 3 26.62 68.18 83.62
C ASP A 3 26.66 67.32 84.90
N GLU A 4 25.53 67.31 85.61
CA GLU A 4 24.87 66.19 86.29
C GLU A 4 25.68 65.11 87.07
N GLN A 5 25.54 65.19 88.40
CA GLN A 5 25.35 64.09 89.37
C GLN A 5 24.10 63.24 89.00
N PRO A 6 23.93 61.95 89.39
CA PRO A 6 23.63 61.56 90.79
C PRO A 6 24.20 60.20 91.26
N THR A 7 24.73 60.08 92.49
CA THR A 7 24.08 59.63 93.74
C THR A 7 23.04 58.51 93.63
N ALA A 8 23.27 57.37 94.28
CA ALA A 8 22.51 56.90 95.46
C ALA A 8 22.88 55.45 95.87
N THR A 9 22.90 55.27 97.18
CA THR A 9 23.22 54.09 98.01
C THR A 9 22.07 53.04 98.02
N PRO A 10 22.07 51.97 98.86
CA PRO A 10 21.84 50.58 98.46
C PRO A 10 20.47 50.04 98.94
N GLU A 11 20.33 48.70 98.88
CA GLU A 11 19.35 47.83 99.57
C GLU A 11 18.35 47.06 98.69
N THR A 12 18.65 45.76 98.56
CA THR A 12 17.84 44.64 99.10
C THR A 12 16.60 44.11 98.33
N GLN A 13 16.66 42.77 98.17
CA GLN A 13 15.60 41.76 98.12
C GLN A 13 15.11 41.19 96.77
N GLN A 14 15.41 39.88 96.63
CA GLN A 14 14.56 38.77 96.19
C GLN A 14 14.01 38.76 94.75
N ALA A 15 14.40 37.75 93.97
CA ALA A 15 13.59 36.53 93.78
C ALA A 15 14.18 35.61 92.70
N ALA A 16 13.72 34.35 92.74
CA ALA A 16 13.70 33.37 91.65
C ALA A 16 14.90 32.42 91.48
N ALA A 17 14.76 31.30 92.20
CA ALA A 17 14.71 29.95 91.64
C ALA A 17 15.97 29.35 91.00
N GLN A 18 16.48 28.34 91.70
CA GLN A 18 17.29 27.26 91.18
C GLN A 18 16.58 26.61 89.97
N GLN A 19 17.25 26.56 88.82
CA GLN A 19 16.96 25.59 87.76
C GLN A 19 18.22 24.72 87.55
N PRO A 20 18.11 23.38 87.57
CA PRO A 20 19.20 22.51 87.18
C PRO A 20 19.47 22.67 85.68
N GLU A 21 20.74 22.67 85.29
CA GLU A 21 21.20 22.53 83.91
C GLU A 21 20.49 21.34 83.24
N GLN A 22 19.48 21.63 82.42
CA GLN A 22 18.93 20.64 81.50
C GLN A 22 19.92 20.48 80.36
N ALA A 23 20.70 19.40 80.44
CA ALA A 23 21.53 18.90 79.36
C ALA A 23 20.74 18.88 78.04
N LYS A 24 21.24 19.59 77.03
CA LYS A 24 20.80 19.39 75.64
C LYS A 24 20.89 17.89 75.33
N PRO A 25 19.88 17.27 74.68
CA PRO A 25 20.07 15.93 74.15
C PRO A 25 21.28 16.00 73.22
N GLN A 26 22.36 15.30 73.56
CA GLN A 26 23.42 15.02 72.61
C GLN A 26 22.75 14.33 71.43
N GLU A 27 22.64 15.04 70.31
CA GLU A 27 22.42 14.42 69.01
C GLU A 27 23.62 13.49 68.81
N THR A 28 23.45 12.24 69.23
CA THR A 28 24.36 11.16 68.92
C THR A 28 24.47 11.12 67.41
N ALA A 29 25.64 11.51 66.88
CA ALA A 29 25.93 11.41 65.47
C ALA A 29 25.76 9.94 65.07
N ARG A 30 24.62 9.61 64.43
CA ARG A 30 24.36 8.28 63.91
C ARG A 30 25.35 8.03 62.78
N SER A 31 26.39 7.26 63.07
CA SER A 31 27.25 6.68 62.04
C SER A 31 26.53 5.49 61.41
N TYR A 32 26.50 5.44 60.09
CA TYR A 32 25.97 4.30 59.36
C TYR A 32 27.11 3.31 59.06
N SER A 33 26.82 2.01 59.15
CA SER A 33 27.75 0.99 58.68
C SER A 33 27.77 0.97 57.14
N GLU A 34 28.88 0.53 56.55
CA GLU A 34 28.95 0.32 55.09
C GLU A 34 27.90 -0.69 54.60
N GLU A 35 27.57 -1.66 55.44
CA GLU A 35 26.56 -2.69 55.15
C GLU A 35 25.16 -2.08 55.06
N ASP A 36 24.83 -1.12 55.93
CA ASP A 36 23.58 -0.36 55.87
C ASP A 36 23.48 0.48 54.60
N VAL A 37 24.58 1.15 54.23
CA VAL A 37 24.64 1.94 52.99
C VAL A 37 24.43 1.02 51.78
N ASN A 38 25.14 -0.10 51.72
CA ASN A 38 25.00 -1.08 50.64
C ASN A 38 23.58 -1.65 50.54
N ARG A 39 22.94 -1.94 51.68
CA ARG A 39 21.55 -2.40 51.72
C ARG A 39 20.59 -1.34 51.19
N ILE A 40 20.71 -0.10 51.67
CA ILE A 40 19.86 1.03 51.24
C ILE A 40 20.03 1.30 49.74
N VAL A 41 21.26 1.25 49.23
CA VAL A 41 21.55 1.43 47.80
C VAL A 41 20.91 0.31 46.98
N LYS A 42 21.05 -0.96 47.39
CA LYS A 42 20.42 -2.10 46.70
C LYS A 42 18.89 -1.98 46.68
N GLU A 43 18.26 -1.65 47.81
CA GLU A 43 16.82 -1.44 47.88
C GLU A 43 16.36 -0.29 46.97
N ARG A 44 17.07 0.84 46.99
CA ARG A 44 16.69 1.99 46.17
C ARG A 44 16.84 1.67 44.68
N LEU A 45 17.92 0.97 44.31
CA LEU A 45 18.13 0.53 42.94
C LEU A 45 17.07 -0.48 42.49
N ALA A 46 16.65 -1.40 43.36
CA ALA A 46 15.56 -2.33 43.08
C ALA A 46 14.22 -1.59 42.87
N ARG A 47 13.91 -0.62 43.73
CA ARG A 47 12.71 0.22 43.58
C ARG A 47 12.74 1.05 42.28
N GLU A 48 13.88 1.61 41.90
CA GLU A 48 14.02 2.35 40.63
C GLU A 48 13.89 1.44 39.41
N ARG A 49 14.49 0.24 39.43
CA ARG A 49 14.31 -0.74 38.33
C ARG A 49 12.87 -1.22 38.21
N ALA A 50 12.19 -1.44 39.34
CA ALA A 50 10.78 -1.82 39.35
C ALA A 50 9.86 -0.76 38.73
N LYS A 51 10.17 0.54 38.90
CA LYS A 51 9.41 1.64 38.29
C LYS A 51 9.48 1.64 36.75
N HIS A 52 10.51 1.04 36.17
CA HIS A 52 10.73 1.03 34.72
C HIS A 52 10.55 -0.36 34.10
N SER A 53 10.11 -1.35 34.87
CA SER A 53 9.81 -2.71 34.42
C SER A 53 8.89 -2.72 33.19
N ASP A 54 7.84 -1.89 33.21
CA ASP A 54 6.83 -1.85 32.14
C ASP A 54 7.31 -1.14 30.87
N TYR A 55 8.48 -0.48 30.93
CA TYR A 55 9.00 0.33 29.83
C TYR A 55 9.53 -0.54 28.68
N ASP A 56 10.20 -1.65 29.02
CA ASP A 56 10.71 -2.59 28.01
C ASP A 56 9.56 -3.31 27.30
N ASP A 57 8.50 -3.67 28.02
CA ASP A 57 7.30 -4.28 27.44
C ASP A 57 6.51 -3.30 26.57
N MET A 58 6.37 -2.04 26.99
CA MET A 58 5.76 -0.99 26.17
C MET A 58 6.55 -0.72 24.90
N LYS A 59 7.89 -0.64 25.00
CA LYS A 59 8.76 -0.44 23.85
C LYS A 59 8.69 -1.60 22.87
N ARG A 60 8.65 -2.84 23.36
CA ARG A 60 8.47 -4.03 22.53
C ARG A 60 7.12 -4.02 21.82
N LYS A 61 6.03 -3.77 22.54
CA LYS A 61 4.68 -3.67 21.95
C LYS A 61 4.56 -2.56 20.92
N ALA A 62 5.21 -1.41 21.14
CA ALA A 62 5.25 -0.33 20.16
C ALA A 62 5.97 -0.76 18.88
N GLY A 63 7.12 -1.43 19.01
CA GLY A 63 7.83 -1.98 17.84
C GLY A 63 7.01 -3.04 17.10
N GLU A 64 6.32 -3.93 17.81
CA GLU A 64 5.40 -4.90 17.21
C GLU A 64 4.24 -4.20 16.47
N ALA A 65 3.66 -3.15 17.06
CA ALA A 65 2.59 -2.38 16.43
C ALA A 65 3.06 -1.68 15.14
N ASP A 66 4.25 -1.09 15.13
CA ASP A 66 4.83 -0.45 13.94
C ASP A 66 5.04 -1.50 12.82
N THR A 67 5.53 -2.69 13.16
CA THR A 67 5.70 -3.78 12.19
C THR A 67 4.37 -4.25 11.61
N LEU A 68 3.36 -4.47 12.46
CA LEU A 68 2.02 -4.87 12.03
C LEU A 68 1.37 -3.81 11.15
N GLN A 69 1.56 -2.53 11.46
CA GLN A 69 1.06 -1.44 10.64
C GLN A 69 1.70 -1.46 9.24
N SER A 70 3.03 -1.65 9.16
CA SER A 70 3.72 -1.75 7.87
C SER A 70 3.25 -2.96 7.05
N GLU A 71 3.05 -4.12 7.68
CA GLU A 71 2.52 -5.31 7.00
C GLU A 71 1.10 -5.11 6.51
N LEU A 72 0.26 -4.45 7.30
CA LEU A 72 -1.13 -4.15 6.96
C LEU A 72 -1.21 -3.14 5.80
N GLU A 73 -0.34 -2.14 5.76
CA GLU A 73 -0.24 -1.21 4.63
C GLU A 73 0.18 -1.94 3.35
N LYS A 74 1.19 -2.82 3.41
CA LYS A 74 1.61 -3.65 2.27
C LYS A 74 0.49 -4.56 1.77
N SER A 75 -0.19 -5.25 2.68
CA SER A 75 -1.30 -6.14 2.33
C SER A 75 -2.49 -5.39 1.71
N ARG A 76 -2.78 -4.17 2.18
CA ARG A 76 -3.79 -3.30 1.56
C ARG A 76 -3.41 -2.89 0.15
N ALA A 77 -2.16 -2.48 -0.06
CA ALA A 77 -1.67 -2.11 -1.38
C ALA A 77 -1.73 -3.29 -2.37
N GLU A 78 -1.34 -4.50 -1.93
CA GLU A 78 -1.45 -5.71 -2.75
C GLU A 78 -2.91 -6.06 -3.04
N THR A 79 -3.81 -5.92 -2.06
CA THR A 79 -5.24 -6.15 -2.27
C THR A 79 -5.84 -5.17 -3.28
N GLU A 80 -5.43 -3.90 -3.24
CA GLU A 80 -5.88 -2.89 -4.19
C GLU A 80 -5.39 -3.19 -5.62
N ASP A 81 -4.12 -3.56 -5.78
CA ASP A 81 -3.54 -3.98 -7.06
C ASP A 81 -4.22 -5.25 -7.63
N LEU A 82 -4.50 -6.23 -6.77
CA LEU A 82 -5.25 -7.42 -7.17
C LEU A 82 -6.68 -7.07 -7.61
N ARG A 83 -7.35 -6.14 -6.91
CA ARG A 83 -8.69 -5.69 -7.29
C ARG A 83 -8.71 -5.00 -8.64
N THR A 84 -7.75 -4.12 -8.92
CA THR A 84 -7.64 -3.48 -10.24
C THR A 84 -7.36 -4.48 -11.34
N LYS A 85 -6.47 -5.45 -11.12
CA LYS A 85 -6.21 -6.53 -12.09
C LYS A 85 -7.44 -7.39 -12.37
N VAL A 86 -8.19 -7.74 -11.33
CA VAL A 86 -9.45 -8.50 -11.48
C VAL A 86 -10.47 -7.67 -12.27
N ALA A 87 -10.66 -6.40 -11.92
CA ALA A 87 -11.59 -5.52 -12.64
C ALA A 87 -11.22 -5.38 -14.13
N GLN A 88 -9.93 -5.24 -14.45
CA GLN A 88 -9.44 -5.20 -15.82
C GLN A 88 -9.69 -6.51 -16.57
N ALA A 89 -9.43 -7.65 -15.93
CA ALA A 89 -9.65 -8.96 -16.54
C ALA A 89 -11.14 -9.25 -16.78
N GLU A 90 -12.01 -8.86 -15.84
CA GLU A 90 -13.46 -8.97 -15.99
C GLU A 90 -13.97 -8.08 -17.13
N HIS A 91 -13.48 -6.84 -17.20
CA HIS A 91 -13.80 -5.91 -18.28
C HIS A 91 -13.38 -6.46 -19.65
N GLU A 92 -12.14 -6.95 -19.79
CA GLU A 92 -11.66 -7.54 -21.04
C GLU A 92 -12.47 -8.79 -21.43
N LYS A 93 -12.87 -9.62 -20.47
CA LYS A 93 -13.74 -10.77 -20.72
C LYS A 93 -15.12 -10.34 -21.25
N GLN A 94 -15.70 -9.27 -20.69
CA GLN A 94 -16.95 -8.72 -21.18
C GLN A 94 -16.80 -8.19 -22.62
N LEU A 95 -15.75 -7.42 -22.89
CA LEU A 95 -15.43 -6.95 -24.24
C LEU A 95 -15.22 -8.09 -25.23
N ALA A 96 -14.52 -9.16 -24.85
CA ALA A 96 -14.33 -10.33 -25.69
C ALA A 96 -15.69 -10.99 -26.07
N GLY A 97 -16.62 -11.08 -25.12
CA GLY A 97 -17.98 -11.58 -25.38
C GLY A 97 -18.78 -10.68 -26.34
N ILE A 98 -18.69 -9.36 -26.15
CA ILE A 98 -19.30 -8.36 -27.04
C ILE A 98 -18.70 -8.45 -28.45
N ARG A 99 -17.37 -8.47 -28.57
CA ARG A 99 -16.65 -8.65 -29.84
C ARG A 99 -17.07 -9.92 -30.56
N SER A 100 -17.19 -11.04 -29.85
CA SER A 100 -17.65 -12.31 -30.44
C SER A 100 -19.07 -12.24 -30.97
N THR A 101 -19.96 -11.56 -30.24
CA THR A 101 -21.37 -11.40 -30.64
C THR A 101 -21.49 -10.50 -31.87
N ILE A 102 -20.78 -9.37 -31.88
CA ILE A 102 -20.75 -8.43 -33.00
C ILE A 102 -20.08 -9.05 -34.23
N ALA A 103 -18.95 -9.76 -34.05
CA ALA A 103 -18.28 -10.46 -35.14
C ALA A 103 -19.23 -11.45 -35.83
N SER A 104 -19.97 -12.23 -35.04
CA SER A 104 -20.99 -13.16 -35.56
C SER A 104 -22.11 -12.44 -36.33
N LYS A 105 -22.58 -11.29 -35.83
CA LYS A 105 -23.61 -10.46 -36.49
C LYS A 105 -23.16 -9.95 -37.87
N TYR A 106 -21.89 -9.61 -38.03
CA TYR A 106 -21.34 -9.08 -39.28
C TYR A 106 -20.64 -10.13 -40.16
N GLY A 107 -20.59 -11.39 -39.73
CA GLY A 107 -19.92 -12.48 -40.47
C GLY A 107 -18.39 -12.39 -40.44
N ILE A 108 -17.82 -11.73 -39.41
CA ILE A 108 -16.38 -11.62 -39.20
C ILE A 108 -15.93 -12.91 -38.51
N GLY A 109 -15.06 -13.67 -39.16
CA GLY A 109 -14.59 -14.96 -38.65
C GLY A 109 -13.66 -14.88 -37.44
N ASP A 110 -12.97 -13.75 -37.26
CA ASP A 110 -12.05 -13.51 -36.15
C ASP A 110 -12.52 -12.29 -35.31
N PRO A 111 -13.05 -12.52 -34.10
CA PRO A 111 -13.47 -11.45 -33.19
C PRO A 111 -12.34 -10.51 -32.74
N THR A 112 -11.08 -10.94 -32.79
CA THR A 112 -9.93 -10.13 -32.36
C THR A 112 -9.66 -8.95 -33.30
N VAL A 113 -10.15 -9.02 -34.54
CA VAL A 113 -10.12 -7.90 -35.49
C VAL A 113 -10.90 -6.69 -34.95
N LEU A 114 -11.90 -6.92 -34.10
CA LEU A 114 -12.70 -5.87 -33.44
C LEU A 114 -12.05 -5.36 -32.15
N ALA A 115 -10.74 -5.13 -32.15
CA ALA A 115 -9.98 -4.69 -30.97
C ALA A 115 -10.24 -3.22 -30.57
N VAL A 116 -10.91 -2.43 -31.41
CA VAL A 116 -11.13 -0.99 -31.20
C VAL A 116 -12.48 -0.75 -30.53
N GLY A 117 -12.44 -0.15 -29.35
CA GLY A 117 -13.61 0.28 -28.58
C GLY A 117 -13.69 -0.38 -27.20
N ASP A 118 -14.20 0.39 -26.24
CA ASP A 118 -14.37 -0.01 -24.83
C ASP A 118 -15.86 -0.29 -24.48
N ASP A 119 -16.75 -0.18 -25.45
CA ASP A 119 -18.18 -0.45 -25.28
C ASP A 119 -18.78 -1.10 -26.55
N GLU A 120 -20.01 -1.60 -26.43
CA GLU A 120 -20.72 -2.28 -27.52
C GLU A 120 -20.94 -1.37 -28.73
N GLU A 121 -21.26 -0.09 -28.51
CA GLU A 121 -21.58 0.86 -29.57
C GLU A 121 -20.35 1.18 -30.43
N GLN A 122 -19.20 1.40 -29.79
CA GLN A 122 -17.93 1.66 -30.45
C GLN A 122 -17.48 0.43 -31.26
N ILE A 123 -17.60 -0.76 -30.68
CA ILE A 123 -17.24 -2.01 -31.36
C ILE A 123 -18.18 -2.26 -32.56
N ASP A 124 -19.49 -2.01 -32.42
CA ASP A 124 -20.46 -2.17 -33.52
C ASP A 124 -20.19 -1.13 -34.63
N ALA A 125 -19.95 0.13 -34.29
CA ALA A 125 -19.60 1.17 -35.24
C ALA A 125 -18.31 0.84 -36.01
N TYR A 126 -17.31 0.31 -35.30
CA TYR A 126 -16.06 -0.15 -35.91
C TYR A 126 -16.31 -1.32 -36.88
N ALA A 127 -17.06 -2.33 -36.46
CA ALA A 127 -17.43 -3.47 -37.30
C ALA A 127 -18.18 -3.02 -38.57
N GLN A 128 -19.13 -2.10 -38.44
CA GLN A 128 -19.85 -1.52 -39.58
C GLN A 128 -18.91 -0.80 -40.55
N LYS A 129 -17.97 -0.01 -40.04
CA LYS A 129 -16.98 0.70 -40.86
C LYS A 129 -16.10 -0.29 -41.62
N LEU A 130 -15.64 -1.33 -40.94
CA LEU A 130 -14.81 -2.39 -41.51
C LEU A 130 -15.55 -3.13 -42.64
N MET A 131 -16.81 -3.49 -42.43
CA MET A 131 -17.63 -4.10 -43.48
C MET A 131 -17.88 -3.17 -44.66
N LYS A 132 -18.12 -1.88 -44.43
CA LYS A 132 -18.30 -0.89 -45.51
C LYS A 132 -17.04 -0.75 -46.37
N THR A 133 -15.84 -0.83 -45.76
CA THR A 133 -14.57 -0.70 -46.48
C THR A 133 -14.19 -1.97 -47.24
N PHE A 134 -14.42 -3.16 -46.66
CA PHE A 134 -13.90 -4.42 -47.23
C PHE A 134 -14.91 -5.20 -48.10
N ARG A 135 -16.22 -5.01 -47.91
CA ARG A 135 -17.26 -5.67 -48.72
C ARG A 135 -17.14 -5.48 -50.25
N PRO A 136 -16.63 -4.36 -50.80
CA PRO A 136 -16.37 -4.23 -52.22
C PRO A 136 -15.29 -5.21 -52.73
N TYR A 137 -14.29 -5.51 -51.90
CA TYR A 137 -13.17 -6.38 -52.25
C TYR A 137 -13.56 -7.86 -52.26
N ASP A 138 -14.40 -8.31 -51.32
CA ASP A 138 -14.95 -9.68 -51.32
C ASP A 138 -15.68 -10.00 -52.63
N ARG A 139 -16.46 -9.06 -53.15
CA ARG A 139 -17.19 -9.26 -54.41
C ARG A 139 -16.24 -9.33 -55.61
N LEU A 140 -15.16 -8.55 -55.60
CA LEU A 140 -14.16 -8.55 -56.66
C LEU A 140 -13.38 -9.88 -56.68
N ASP A 141 -13.02 -10.40 -55.51
CA ASP A 141 -12.34 -11.69 -55.39
C ASP A 141 -13.23 -12.87 -55.80
N GLN A 142 -14.51 -12.84 -55.39
CA GLN A 142 -15.52 -13.80 -55.86
C GLN A 142 -15.77 -13.70 -57.37
N ALA A 143 -15.74 -12.50 -57.96
CA ALA A 143 -15.89 -12.34 -59.40
C ALA A 143 -14.67 -12.90 -60.15
N ARG A 144 -13.44 -12.58 -59.71
CA ARG A 144 -12.20 -13.11 -60.30
C ARG A 144 -12.09 -14.63 -60.19
N SER A 145 -12.48 -15.21 -59.06
CA SER A 145 -12.46 -16.67 -58.89
C SER A 145 -13.52 -17.37 -59.76
N LYS A 146 -14.69 -16.77 -59.96
CA LYS A 146 -15.69 -17.27 -60.93
C LYS A 146 -15.18 -17.18 -62.37
N GLU A 147 -14.50 -16.10 -62.74
CA GLU A 147 -13.88 -15.97 -64.07
C GLU A 147 -12.74 -16.97 -64.29
N ALA A 148 -11.93 -17.23 -63.25
CA ALA A 148 -10.84 -18.19 -63.30
C ALA A 148 -11.35 -19.65 -63.37
N SER A 149 -12.42 -19.98 -62.65
CA SER A 149 -13.04 -21.32 -62.66
C SER A 149 -13.96 -21.57 -63.86
N GLY A 150 -14.48 -20.52 -64.50
CA GLY A 150 -15.28 -20.60 -65.72
C GLY A 150 -14.48 -20.85 -67.00
N LYS A 151 -13.15 -20.69 -66.98
CA LYS A 151 -12.28 -21.15 -68.07
C LYS A 151 -12.13 -22.67 -67.96
N ALA A 152 -12.69 -23.39 -68.93
CA ALA A 152 -12.50 -24.83 -69.07
C ALA A 152 -10.99 -25.17 -69.06
N PRO A 153 -10.58 -26.30 -68.45
CA PRO A 153 -9.18 -26.70 -68.45
C PRO A 153 -8.68 -26.78 -69.90
N VAL A 154 -7.67 -25.96 -70.20
CA VAL A 154 -7.03 -25.90 -71.51
C VAL A 154 -6.37 -27.27 -71.74
N ASP A 155 -6.91 -28.07 -72.65
CA ASP A 155 -6.35 -29.37 -73.04
C ASP A 155 -5.40 -29.12 -74.23
N PRO A 156 -4.07 -29.09 -74.00
CA PRO A 156 -3.11 -28.66 -75.02
C PRO A 156 -3.15 -29.54 -76.27
N ALA A 157 -3.54 -30.81 -76.12
CA ALA A 157 -3.61 -31.75 -77.23
C ALA A 157 -4.83 -31.51 -78.13
N LYS A 158 -5.96 -31.07 -77.56
CA LYS A 158 -7.16 -30.72 -78.34
C LYS A 158 -7.00 -29.38 -79.04
N ASP A 159 -6.39 -28.41 -78.37
CA ASP A 159 -6.15 -27.09 -78.96
C ASP A 159 -5.11 -27.16 -80.09
N PHE A 160 -4.05 -27.96 -79.93
CA PHE A 160 -3.08 -28.21 -81.01
C PHE A 160 -3.72 -28.92 -82.22
N LYS A 161 -4.58 -29.93 -81.99
CA LYS A 161 -5.31 -30.60 -83.08
C LYS A 161 -6.25 -29.65 -83.81
N ARG A 162 -6.94 -28.79 -83.08
CA ARG A 162 -7.81 -27.76 -83.68
C ARG A 162 -7.00 -26.76 -84.51
N ALA A 163 -5.86 -26.31 -83.99
CA ALA A 163 -4.96 -25.40 -84.70
C ALA A 163 -4.34 -26.03 -85.96
N MET A 164 -3.97 -27.32 -85.92
CA MET A 164 -3.45 -28.04 -87.08
C MET A 164 -4.53 -28.24 -88.15
N ALA A 165 -5.76 -28.57 -87.75
CA ALA A 165 -6.89 -28.68 -88.66
C ALA A 165 -7.26 -27.33 -89.32
N GLU A 166 -7.14 -26.24 -88.58
CA GLU A 166 -7.36 -24.87 -89.10
C GLU A 166 -6.21 -24.40 -90.00
N ALA A 167 -4.99 -24.89 -89.77
CA ALA A 167 -3.82 -24.67 -90.63
C ALA A 167 -3.74 -25.59 -91.86
N GLY A 168 -4.73 -26.48 -92.05
CA GLY A 168 -4.84 -27.33 -93.24
C GLY A 168 -3.83 -28.47 -93.33
N TYR A 169 -3.33 -28.97 -92.19
CA TYR A 169 -2.49 -30.17 -92.09
C TYR A 169 -3.31 -31.43 -91.81
#